data_AF-A0A6P6YN88-F1
#
_entry.id   AF-A0A6P6YN88-F1
#
_cell.length_a   1.000
_cell.length_b   1.000
_cell.length_c   1.000
_cell.angle_alpha   90.00
_cell.angle_beta   90.00
_cell.angle_gamma   90.00
#
_symmetry.space_group_name_H-M   'P 1'
#
loop_
_entity.id
_entity.type
_entity.pdbx_description
1 polymer ?
#
loop_
_entity_poly.entity_id
_entity_poly.type
_entity_poly.pdbx_seq_one_letter_code
_entity_poly.pdbx_strand_id
1 'polypeptide(L)'
;MSSNKNQEPNRWEFRKSPLQQLVYSDDVTIGILKSLESKKKFFLKSTTSLEITASNEVPTDYNFKAMGVFPNVGMSHPLVNMIKFFKNVLISMGFKEMNTQRWVESSFWNFDTLFQPQTHPARDAQDTFFLKNPKYTSKLCSNEYLNDVKKVHEFGNYGSLGWNSPWSLEEASKLILRPHTTAITSRELRKLAVKYKEDPTCNLEHKFFSIDRVFRNETLDATHLAEFHQIEGVVVSKKANLSELMSILKTFYHSIGIENIRFKPAYNPYTEPSMEIYGYHPILKTWTEVGNSGVFRPEMLQTYGLPADLVVLGWGLSVERPTMIMHNVSDIRTLFGPKFKLLNC
;
A
#
# COMPACT_ATOMS: atom_id res chain seq x y z
N MET A 1 42.01 -9.70 -23.53
CA MET A 1 41.50 -11.08 -23.65
C MET A 1 40.54 -11.31 -22.50
N SER A 2 39.31 -10.79 -22.59
CA SER A 2 38.12 -11.49 -23.11
C SER A 2 37.75 -12.75 -22.32
N SER A 3 36.77 -12.62 -21.42
CA SER A 3 35.64 -13.55 -21.40
C SER A 3 34.43 -12.86 -20.76
N ASN A 4 33.64 -12.20 -21.62
CA ASN A 4 32.25 -11.90 -21.35
C ASN A 4 31.52 -13.24 -21.12
N LYS A 5 31.15 -13.53 -19.87
CA LYS A 5 30.08 -14.49 -19.61
C LYS A 5 28.77 -13.70 -19.67
N ASN A 6 28.06 -13.86 -20.78
CA ASN A 6 26.65 -13.51 -20.91
C ASN A 6 25.89 -14.19 -19.76
N GLN A 7 25.56 -13.44 -18.71
CA GLN A 7 24.47 -13.80 -17.80
C GLN A 7 23.17 -13.55 -18.56
N GLU A 8 22.43 -14.61 -18.84
CA GLU A 8 21.07 -14.51 -19.39
C GLU A 8 20.21 -13.61 -18.49
N PRO A 9 19.36 -12.73 -19.05
CA PRO A 9 18.44 -11.94 -18.25
C PRO A 9 17.43 -12.87 -17.57
N ASN A 10 17.31 -12.73 -16.25
CA ASN A 10 16.43 -13.49 -15.37
C ASN A 10 15.04 -13.76 -16.00
N ARG A 11 14.77 -15.05 -16.25
CA ARG A 11 13.48 -15.55 -16.73
C ARG A 11 12.45 -15.39 -15.61
N TRP A 12 11.37 -14.67 -15.88
CA TRP A 12 10.24 -14.52 -14.95
C TRP A 12 9.44 -15.81 -14.94
N GLU A 13 9.78 -16.74 -14.05
CA GLU A 13 8.83 -17.78 -13.68
C GLU A 13 7.82 -17.17 -12.72
N PHE A 14 6.62 -16.90 -13.21
CA PHE A 14 5.46 -16.74 -12.34
C PHE A 14 5.31 -18.05 -11.55
N ARG A 15 5.90 -18.13 -10.35
CA ARG A 15 5.50 -19.14 -9.38
C ARG A 15 4.00 -18.97 -9.21
N LYS A 16 3.26 -20.04 -9.47
CA LYS A 16 1.82 -20.13 -9.18
C LYS A 16 1.61 -19.54 -7.79
N SER A 17 0.72 -18.55 -7.67
CA SER A 17 0.48 -17.93 -6.38
C SER A 17 0.07 -19.02 -5.37
N PRO A 18 0.43 -18.89 -4.09
CA PRO A 18 -0.02 -19.82 -3.05
C PRO A 18 -1.56 -19.92 -2.92
N LEU A 19 -2.31 -19.03 -3.58
CA LEU A 19 -3.77 -18.99 -3.55
C LEU A 19 -4.48 -20.12 -4.33
N GLN A 20 -3.76 -21.10 -4.90
CA GLN A 20 -4.40 -22.30 -5.45
C GLN A 20 -4.78 -23.36 -4.41
N GLN A 21 -4.57 -23.11 -3.11
CA GLN A 21 -5.11 -23.93 -2.02
C GLN A 21 -6.11 -23.14 -1.16
N LEU A 22 -7.07 -22.46 -1.79
CA LEU A 22 -8.34 -22.22 -1.11
C LEU A 22 -9.19 -23.49 -1.31
N VAL A 23 -9.52 -24.16 -0.20
CA VAL A 23 -10.53 -25.21 -0.17
C VAL A 23 -11.86 -24.53 -0.53
N TYR A 24 -12.18 -24.52 -1.82
CA TYR A 24 -13.49 -24.14 -2.32
C TYR A 24 -14.49 -25.16 -1.76
N SER A 25 -15.63 -24.68 -1.24
CA SER A 25 -16.74 -25.56 -0.87
C SER A 25 -17.09 -26.46 -2.06
N ASP A 26 -17.40 -27.73 -1.77
CA ASP A 26 -17.56 -28.79 -2.78
C ASP A 26 -18.51 -28.38 -3.93
N ASP A 27 -19.51 -27.54 -3.66
CA ASP A 27 -20.47 -27.04 -4.65
C ASP A 27 -19.85 -26.11 -5.73
N VAL A 28 -18.88 -25.26 -5.38
CA VAL A 28 -18.26 -24.33 -6.35
C VAL A 28 -17.33 -25.10 -7.29
N THR A 29 -16.60 -26.08 -6.75
CA THR A 29 -15.70 -26.95 -7.51
C THR A 29 -16.49 -27.81 -8.51
N ILE A 30 -17.63 -28.35 -8.09
CA ILE A 30 -18.56 -29.08 -8.97
C ILE A 30 -19.12 -28.18 -10.09
N GLY A 31 -19.49 -26.93 -9.76
CA GLY A 31 -19.98 -25.96 -10.74
C GLY A 31 -18.94 -25.62 -11.82
N ILE A 32 -17.68 -25.44 -11.43
CA ILE A 32 -16.57 -25.18 -12.36
C ILE A 32 -16.29 -26.41 -13.22
N LEU A 33 -16.29 -27.62 -12.64
CA LEU A 33 -16.09 -28.87 -13.39
C LEU A 33 -17.19 -29.10 -14.42
N LYS A 34 -18.47 -28.89 -14.06
CA LYS A 34 -19.59 -28.97 -15.01
C LYS A 34 -19.49 -27.92 -16.14
N SER A 35 -19.00 -26.72 -15.82
CA SER A 35 -18.77 -25.65 -16.80
C SER A 35 -17.62 -26.00 -17.76
N LEU A 36 -16.54 -26.61 -17.24
CA LEU A 36 -15.41 -27.08 -18.05
C LEU A 36 -15.81 -28.26 -18.96
N GLU A 37 -16.61 -29.21 -18.46
CA GLU A 37 -17.11 -30.32 -19.26
C GLU A 37 -18.06 -29.85 -20.37
N SER A 38 -18.95 -28.90 -20.09
CA SER A 38 -19.84 -28.34 -21.11
C SER A 38 -19.07 -27.58 -22.19
N LYS A 39 -18.04 -26.80 -21.82
CA LYS A 39 -17.12 -26.15 -22.78
C LYS A 39 -16.31 -27.15 -23.59
N LYS A 40 -15.83 -28.23 -22.97
CA LYS A 40 -15.10 -29.32 -23.66
C LYS A 40 -15.99 -30.00 -24.70
N LYS A 41 -17.26 -30.27 -24.35
CA LYS A 41 -18.26 -30.86 -25.26
C LYS A 41 -18.63 -29.93 -26.42
N PHE A 42 -18.69 -28.61 -26.15
CA PHE A 42 -18.88 -27.59 -27.19
C PHE A 42 -17.71 -27.54 -28.17
N PHE A 43 -16.47 -27.54 -27.66
CA PHE A 43 -15.25 -27.55 -28.48
C PHE A 43 -15.15 -28.81 -29.36
N LEU A 44 -15.48 -29.98 -28.81
CA LEU A 44 -15.51 -31.24 -29.56
C LEU A 44 -16.56 -31.22 -30.68
N LYS A 45 -17.75 -30.63 -30.44
CA LYS A 45 -18.78 -30.47 -31.46
C LYS A 45 -18.39 -29.48 -32.56
N SER A 46 -17.69 -28.39 -32.23
CA SER A 46 -17.23 -27.42 -33.23
C SER A 46 -16.09 -27.94 -34.10
N THR A 47 -15.38 -28.99 -33.67
CA THR A 47 -14.34 -29.65 -34.48
C THR A 47 -14.88 -30.73 -35.41
N THR A 48 -16.11 -31.22 -35.22
CA THR A 48 -16.65 -32.35 -36.00
C THR A 48 -17.30 -31.97 -37.33
N SER A 49 -17.42 -30.67 -37.67
CA SER A 49 -18.08 -30.21 -38.90
C SER A 49 -17.14 -29.54 -39.92
N LEU A 50 -15.82 -29.74 -39.80
CA LEU A 50 -14.87 -29.40 -40.84
C LEU A 50 -14.49 -30.69 -41.58
N GLU A 51 -15.27 -31.04 -42.60
CA GLU A 51 -14.81 -31.97 -43.63
C GLU A 51 -13.65 -31.31 -44.38
N ILE A 52 -12.44 -31.54 -43.86
CA ILE A 52 -11.20 -31.22 -44.56
C ILE A 52 -11.08 -32.23 -45.68
N THR A 53 -11.21 -31.78 -46.92
CA THR A 53 -10.72 -32.49 -48.10
C THR A 53 -9.21 -32.70 -47.93
N ALA A 54 -8.85 -33.85 -47.36
CA ALA A 54 -7.47 -34.21 -47.10
C ALA A 54 -6.72 -34.40 -48.42
N SER A 55 -5.86 -33.44 -48.77
CA SER A 55 -4.63 -33.78 -49.48
C SER A 55 -3.85 -34.76 -48.60
N ASN A 56 -3.63 -35.98 -49.08
CA ASN A 56 -3.02 -37.11 -48.36
C ASN A 56 -1.51 -36.95 -48.06
N GLU A 57 -1.06 -35.76 -47.68
CA GLU A 57 0.27 -35.54 -47.11
C GLU A 57 0.10 -34.94 -45.72
N VAL A 58 -0.01 -35.81 -44.71
CA VAL A 58 0.17 -35.39 -43.31
C VAL A 58 1.67 -35.20 -43.12
N PRO A 59 2.17 -33.98 -42.83
CA PRO A 59 3.59 -33.80 -42.57
C PRO A 59 3.96 -34.64 -41.35
N THR A 60 4.77 -35.68 -41.55
CA THR A 60 5.15 -36.62 -40.48
C THR A 60 6.13 -36.02 -39.48
N ASP A 61 6.70 -34.85 -39.78
CA ASP A 61 7.77 -34.22 -39.02
C ASP A 61 7.30 -32.95 -38.27
N TYR A 62 6.23 -33.05 -37.48
CA TYR A 62 5.85 -31.97 -36.55
C TYR A 62 6.64 -32.09 -35.24
N ASN A 63 7.49 -31.10 -34.96
CA ASN A 63 8.33 -31.11 -33.76
C ASN A 63 7.54 -30.75 -32.49
N PHE A 64 6.96 -31.75 -31.82
CA PHE A 64 6.28 -31.60 -30.52
C PHE A 64 7.22 -31.18 -29.37
N LYS A 65 8.54 -31.17 -29.57
CA LYS A 65 9.51 -30.67 -28.59
C LYS A 65 9.78 -29.16 -28.73
N ALA A 66 9.30 -28.52 -29.80
CA ALA A 66 9.44 -27.08 -29.97
C ALA A 66 8.44 -26.32 -29.10
N MET A 67 8.84 -25.13 -28.63
CA MET A 67 7.88 -24.19 -28.07
C MET A 67 6.91 -23.74 -29.18
N GLY A 68 5.61 -23.81 -28.90
CA GLY A 68 4.60 -23.29 -29.80
C GLY A 68 4.71 -21.77 -29.97
N VAL A 69 4.02 -21.23 -30.97
CA VAL A 69 3.90 -19.78 -31.14
C VAL A 69 3.10 -19.20 -29.98
N PHE A 70 3.70 -18.28 -29.23
CA PHE A 70 2.99 -17.59 -28.16
C PHE A 70 1.92 -16.66 -28.76
N PRO A 71 0.64 -16.81 -28.37
CA PRO A 71 -0.39 -15.89 -28.83
C PRO A 71 -0.17 -14.51 -28.21
N ASN A 72 -0.48 -13.47 -28.97
CA ASN A 72 -0.51 -12.10 -28.45
C ASN A 72 -1.66 -11.98 -27.45
N VAL A 73 -1.34 -11.82 -26.16
CA VAL A 73 -2.32 -11.69 -25.07
C VAL A 73 -2.12 -10.35 -24.34
N GLY A 74 -3.22 -9.77 -23.86
CA GLY A 74 -3.16 -8.61 -22.98
C GLY A 74 -2.61 -9.00 -21.60
N MET A 75 -1.68 -8.22 -21.05
CA MET A 75 -1.10 -8.46 -19.73
C MET A 75 -1.29 -7.25 -18.82
N SER A 76 -1.72 -7.50 -17.58
CA SER A 76 -1.74 -6.47 -16.54
C SER A 76 -0.34 -6.24 -16.00
N HIS A 77 0.00 -4.98 -15.73
CA HIS A 77 1.28 -4.62 -15.13
C HIS A 77 1.50 -5.38 -13.80
N PRO A 78 2.68 -5.98 -13.54
CA PRO A 78 2.92 -6.77 -12.33
C PRO A 78 2.61 -6.03 -11.02
N LEU A 79 3.01 -4.76 -10.93
CA LEU A 79 2.70 -3.92 -9.76
C LEU A 79 1.19 -3.74 -9.54
N VAL A 80 0.39 -3.65 -10.61
CA VAL A 80 -1.07 -3.55 -10.50
C VAL A 80 -1.67 -4.86 -9.98
N ASN A 81 -1.12 -6.01 -10.40
CA ASN A 81 -1.53 -7.30 -9.86
C ASN A 81 -1.16 -7.42 -8.37
N MET A 82 0.00 -6.90 -7.97
CA MET A 82 0.40 -6.86 -6.56
C MET A 82 -0.49 -5.95 -5.73
N ILE A 83 -0.84 -4.75 -6.23
CA ILE A 83 -1.80 -3.86 -5.56
C ILE A 83 -3.15 -4.57 -5.36
N LYS A 84 -3.66 -5.26 -6.39
CA LYS A 84 -4.90 -6.06 -6.29
C LYS A 84 -4.77 -7.17 -5.25
N PHE A 85 -3.64 -7.85 -5.18
CA PHE A 85 -3.37 -8.88 -4.18
C PHE A 85 -3.39 -8.31 -2.76
N PHE A 86 -2.64 -7.24 -2.47
CA PHE A 86 -2.65 -6.59 -1.16
C PHE A 86 -4.04 -6.09 -0.76
N LYS A 87 -4.77 -5.51 -1.73
CA LYS A 87 -6.15 -5.06 -1.53
C LYS A 87 -7.05 -6.21 -1.11
N ASN A 88 -6.96 -7.36 -1.78
CA ASN A 88 -7.76 -8.54 -1.44
C ASN A 88 -7.42 -9.09 -0.04
N VAL A 89 -6.14 -9.09 0.35
CA VAL A 89 -5.71 -9.48 1.71
C VAL A 89 -6.29 -8.54 2.77
N LEU A 90 -6.24 -7.22 2.55
CA LEU A 90 -6.80 -6.26 3.51
C LEU A 90 -8.32 -6.39 3.60
N ILE A 91 -9.01 -6.56 2.47
CA ILE A 91 -10.46 -6.79 2.44
C ILE A 91 -10.83 -8.09 3.18
N SER A 92 -10.08 -9.19 2.99
CA SER A 92 -10.35 -10.45 3.70
C SER A 92 -10.10 -10.35 5.20
N MET A 93 -9.21 -9.46 5.64
CA MET A 93 -8.99 -9.11 7.05
C MET A 93 -10.04 -8.14 7.63
N GLY A 94 -11.04 -7.75 6.83
CA GLY A 94 -12.15 -6.88 7.22
C GLY A 94 -11.87 -5.38 7.12
N PHE A 95 -10.86 -4.97 6.36
CA PHE A 95 -10.55 -3.55 6.14
C PHE A 95 -11.41 -2.93 5.05
N LYS A 96 -11.79 -1.67 5.25
CA LYS A 96 -12.53 -0.84 4.30
C LYS A 96 -11.60 0.15 3.62
N GLU A 97 -11.67 0.25 2.30
CA GLU A 97 -10.84 1.15 1.52
C GLU A 97 -11.26 2.62 1.73
N MET A 98 -10.27 3.49 1.96
CA MET A 98 -10.44 4.94 2.05
C MET A 98 -10.34 5.59 0.67
N ASN A 99 -10.99 6.76 0.52
CA ASN A 99 -10.89 7.52 -0.73
C ASN A 99 -9.58 8.32 -0.78
N THR A 100 -8.70 7.95 -1.69
CA THR A 100 -7.37 8.56 -1.85
C THR A 100 -7.24 9.48 -3.07
N GLN A 101 -8.35 9.84 -3.76
CA GLN A 101 -8.37 10.58 -5.05
C GLN A 101 -7.85 12.03 -4.95
N ARG A 102 -6.58 12.20 -4.57
CA ARG A 102 -5.91 13.48 -4.32
C ARG A 102 -4.41 13.29 -4.11
N TRP A 103 -3.59 13.68 -5.08
CA TRP A 103 -2.14 13.71 -4.92
C TRP A 103 -1.64 14.98 -4.23
N VAL A 104 -2.29 16.11 -4.51
CA VAL A 104 -1.97 17.41 -3.92
C VAL A 104 -2.67 17.56 -2.58
N GLU A 105 -1.90 17.75 -1.51
CA GLU A 105 -2.42 17.94 -0.18
C GLU A 105 -1.92 19.27 0.41
N SER A 106 -2.64 19.83 1.37
CA SER A 106 -2.10 20.96 2.13
C SER A 106 -1.18 20.47 3.24
N SER A 107 -0.16 21.26 3.55
CA SER A 107 0.79 20.97 4.63
C SER A 107 0.08 20.79 5.97
N PHE A 108 -1.05 21.48 6.17
CA PHE A 108 -1.95 21.25 7.30
C PHE A 108 -2.41 19.79 7.42
N TRP A 109 -3.04 19.25 6.38
CA TRP A 109 -3.60 17.89 6.41
C TRP A 109 -2.52 16.81 6.35
N ASN A 110 -1.38 17.12 5.72
CA ASN A 110 -0.28 16.18 5.64
C ASN A 110 0.59 16.14 6.90
N PHE A 111 0.77 17.27 7.60
CA PHE A 111 1.71 17.36 8.73
C PHE A 111 1.04 17.85 10.01
N ASP A 112 0.44 19.04 10.00
CA ASP A 112 -0.03 19.69 11.23
C ASP A 112 -1.13 18.88 11.93
N THR A 113 -2.08 18.32 11.16
CA THR A 113 -3.13 17.47 11.71
C THR A 113 -2.60 16.14 12.24
N LEU A 114 -1.41 15.70 11.84
CA LEU A 114 -0.74 14.53 12.40
C LEU A 114 0.08 14.90 13.65
N PHE A 115 -0.04 16.13 14.17
CA PHE A 115 0.79 16.62 15.27
C PHE A 115 2.30 16.63 14.95
N GLN A 116 2.67 16.65 13.66
CA GLN A 116 4.07 16.80 13.24
C GLN A 116 4.48 18.28 13.26
N PRO A 117 5.58 18.65 13.96
CA PRO A 117 5.94 20.05 14.14
C PRO A 117 6.34 20.73 12.82
N GLN A 118 6.17 22.04 12.74
CA GLN A 118 6.50 22.82 11.54
C GLN A 118 8.00 22.88 11.23
N THR A 119 8.84 22.68 12.25
CA THR A 119 10.30 22.63 12.14
C THR A 119 10.85 21.25 11.79
N HIS A 120 9.99 20.26 11.55
CA HIS A 120 10.42 18.89 11.26
C HIS A 120 11.13 18.80 9.90
N PRO A 121 12.29 18.13 9.79
CA PRO A 121 13.09 18.07 8.55
C PRO A 121 12.32 17.52 7.35
N ALA A 122 11.43 16.54 7.56
CA ALA A 122 10.56 16.03 6.49
C ALA A 122 9.66 17.09 5.81
N ARG A 123 9.51 18.29 6.40
CA ARG A 123 8.79 19.43 5.79
C ARG A 123 9.70 20.32 4.94
N ASP A 124 11.00 20.05 4.90
CA ASP A 124 11.93 20.79 4.08
C ASP A 124 11.77 20.41 2.61
N ALA A 125 12.14 21.35 1.73
CA ALA A 125 12.11 21.13 0.29
C ALA A 125 13.07 20.03 -0.18
N GLN A 126 14.01 19.60 0.67
CA GLN A 126 14.88 18.45 0.40
C GLN A 126 14.12 17.12 0.45
N ASP A 127 13.05 17.02 1.26
CA ASP A 127 12.28 15.77 1.43
C ASP A 127 10.90 15.82 0.74
N THR A 128 10.30 17.02 0.64
CA THR A 128 8.93 17.19 0.17
C THR A 128 8.83 18.06 -1.09
N PHE A 129 8.02 17.62 -2.06
CA PHE A 129 7.71 18.41 -3.25
C PHE A 129 6.64 19.46 -2.96
N PHE A 130 7.04 20.73 -2.94
CA PHE A 130 6.12 21.88 -2.86
C PHE A 130 5.61 22.31 -4.22
N LEU A 131 4.34 22.71 -4.29
CA LEU A 131 3.77 23.23 -5.53
C LEU A 131 4.22 24.66 -5.79
N LYS A 132 4.59 24.94 -7.04
CA LYS A 132 4.86 26.31 -7.51
C LYS A 132 3.57 27.06 -7.84
N ASN A 133 2.59 26.38 -8.44
CA ASN A 133 1.30 26.96 -8.81
C ASN A 133 0.18 25.90 -8.80
N PRO A 134 -0.88 26.05 -7.99
CA PRO A 134 -1.03 27.01 -6.88
C PRO A 134 -0.08 26.69 -5.72
N LYS A 135 0.54 27.72 -5.12
CA LYS A 135 1.47 27.54 -3.97
C LYS A 135 0.74 27.35 -2.64
N TYR A 136 -0.37 28.07 -2.46
CA TYR A 136 -1.15 28.06 -1.22
C TYR A 136 -2.61 27.68 -1.50
N THR A 137 -3.28 27.11 -0.52
CA THR A 137 -4.74 26.96 -0.52
C THR A 137 -5.39 27.99 0.40
N SER A 138 -6.50 28.57 -0.06
CA SER A 138 -7.37 29.40 0.78
C SER A 138 -8.38 28.58 1.59
N LYS A 139 -8.53 27.29 1.27
CA LYS A 139 -9.53 26.40 1.88
C LYS A 139 -8.84 25.24 2.59
N LEU A 140 -8.60 25.41 3.88
CA LEU A 140 -8.05 24.36 4.75
C LEU A 140 -9.16 23.57 5.46
N CYS A 141 -9.84 24.22 6.39
CA CYS A 141 -10.93 23.70 7.22
C CYS A 141 -11.59 24.88 7.97
N SER A 142 -12.49 24.58 8.92
CA SER A 142 -13.11 25.58 9.79
C SER A 142 -12.07 26.29 10.68
N ASN A 143 -12.25 27.59 10.92
CA ASN A 143 -11.39 28.37 11.81
C ASN A 143 -11.30 27.81 13.24
N GLU A 144 -12.38 27.21 13.75
CA GLU A 144 -12.40 26.52 15.05
C GLU A 144 -11.31 25.43 15.10
N TYR A 145 -11.38 24.47 14.17
CA TYR A 145 -10.43 23.37 14.09
C TYR A 145 -8.98 23.82 13.80
N LEU A 146 -8.77 24.89 13.01
CA LEU A 146 -7.43 25.47 12.82
C LEU A 146 -6.86 25.99 14.14
N ASN A 147 -7.67 26.69 14.93
CA ASN A 147 -7.26 27.23 16.22
C ASN A 147 -6.98 26.12 17.24
N ASP A 148 -7.74 25.03 17.21
CA ASP A 148 -7.50 23.86 18.08
C ASP A 148 -6.14 23.22 17.76
N VAL A 149 -5.85 22.97 16.48
CA VAL A 149 -4.54 22.44 16.05
C VAL A 149 -3.43 23.41 16.45
N LYS A 150 -3.58 24.70 16.15
CA LYS A 150 -2.61 25.73 16.55
C LYS A 150 -2.33 25.69 18.06
N LYS A 151 -3.37 25.69 18.89
CA LYS A 151 -3.26 25.70 20.35
C LYS A 151 -2.51 24.47 20.87
N VAL A 152 -2.84 23.29 20.36
CA VAL A 152 -2.22 22.02 20.76
C VAL A 152 -0.74 21.99 20.38
N HIS A 153 -0.38 22.52 19.22
CA HIS A 153 1.02 22.65 18.80
C HIS A 153 1.80 23.67 19.63
N GLU A 154 1.26 24.86 19.87
CA GLU A 154 1.97 25.95 20.55
C GLU A 154 2.06 25.75 22.06
N PHE A 155 0.94 25.45 22.72
CA PHE A 155 0.80 25.49 24.18
C PHE A 155 0.48 24.14 24.81
N GLY A 156 0.24 23.12 24.00
CA GLY A 156 -0.20 21.82 24.47
C GLY A 156 -1.67 21.76 24.85
N ASN A 157 -2.19 20.53 24.91
CA ASN A 157 -3.50 20.19 25.43
C ASN A 157 -3.55 18.67 25.67
N TYR A 158 -4.66 18.14 26.22
CA TYR A 158 -4.91 16.70 26.33
C TYR A 158 -3.83 15.94 27.14
N GLY A 159 -3.22 16.60 28.12
CA GLY A 159 -2.12 16.05 28.92
C GLY A 159 -0.73 16.19 28.28
N SER A 160 -0.64 16.81 27.10
CA SER A 160 0.62 17.12 26.42
C SER A 160 1.06 18.56 26.65
N LEU A 161 2.37 18.79 26.63
CA LEU A 161 2.99 20.13 26.68
C LEU A 161 3.01 20.82 25.30
N GLY A 162 2.60 20.12 24.24
CA GLY A 162 2.74 20.62 22.87
C GLY A 162 4.20 20.64 22.41
N TRP A 163 4.48 21.39 21.35
CA TRP A 163 5.83 21.58 20.82
C TRP A 163 6.54 22.83 21.37
N ASN A 164 5.82 23.68 22.10
CA ASN A 164 6.33 24.93 22.64
C ASN A 164 7.06 25.79 21.57
N SER A 165 6.50 25.82 20.37
CA SER A 165 7.04 26.53 19.20
C SER A 165 5.91 27.25 18.46
N PRO A 166 6.18 28.42 17.85
CA PRO A 166 5.15 29.19 17.16
C PRO A 166 4.61 28.42 15.95
N TRP A 167 3.30 28.48 15.74
CA TRP A 167 2.64 27.81 14.63
C TRP A 167 2.15 28.83 13.59
N SER A 168 2.59 28.64 12.34
CA SER A 168 2.28 29.52 11.22
C SER A 168 1.18 28.98 10.32
N LEU A 169 0.13 29.78 10.11
CA LEU A 169 -0.93 29.49 9.16
C LEU A 169 -0.42 29.50 7.71
N GLU A 170 0.56 30.34 7.40
CA GLU A 170 1.14 30.39 6.05
C GLU A 170 1.80 29.05 5.71
N GLU A 171 2.55 28.47 6.66
CA GLU A 171 3.20 27.17 6.50
C GLU A 171 2.19 26.06 6.29
N ALA A 172 1.13 26.05 7.10
CA ALA A 172 0.02 25.09 7.00
C ALA A 172 -0.74 25.18 5.66
N SER A 173 -0.76 26.38 5.06
CA SER A 173 -1.48 26.66 3.81
C SER A 173 -0.72 26.25 2.56
N LYS A 174 0.59 25.94 2.65
CA LYS A 174 1.38 25.50 1.50
C LYS A 174 0.86 24.18 0.93
N LEU A 175 0.76 24.11 -0.39
CA LEU A 175 0.39 22.90 -1.11
C LEU A 175 1.62 22.08 -1.46
N ILE A 176 1.49 20.77 -1.26
CA ILE A 176 2.54 19.77 -1.50
C ILE A 176 1.99 18.58 -2.28
N LEU A 177 2.86 17.81 -2.92
CA LEU A 177 2.53 16.42 -3.28
C LEU A 177 2.71 15.57 -2.03
N ARG A 178 1.70 14.78 -1.68
CA ARG A 178 1.70 14.02 -0.42
C ARG A 178 2.89 13.02 -0.37
N PRO A 179 3.73 13.04 0.67
CA PRO A 179 4.81 12.06 0.86
C PRO A 179 4.38 10.73 1.48
N HIS A 180 3.15 10.65 1.99
CA HIS A 180 2.57 9.45 2.60
C HIS A 180 1.03 9.48 2.54
N THR A 181 0.40 8.31 2.65
CA THR A 181 -1.07 8.20 2.66
C THR A 181 -1.72 8.55 4.00
N THR A 182 -0.94 8.77 5.06
CA THR A 182 -1.42 9.14 6.41
C THR A 182 -2.23 10.43 6.45
N ALA A 183 -2.03 11.32 5.47
CA ALA A 183 -2.88 12.50 5.30
C ALA A 183 -4.34 12.13 4.98
N ILE A 184 -4.57 11.05 4.24
CA ILE A 184 -5.90 10.51 3.95
C ILE A 184 -6.53 9.94 5.22
N THR A 185 -5.75 9.24 6.03
CA THR A 185 -6.17 8.75 7.34
C THR A 185 -6.60 9.88 8.26
N SER A 186 -5.83 10.95 8.37
CA SER A 186 -6.21 12.16 9.14
C SER A 186 -7.58 12.70 8.70
N ARG A 187 -7.81 12.80 7.38
CA ARG A 187 -9.09 13.26 6.83
C ARG A 187 -10.25 12.33 7.15
N GLU A 188 -10.05 11.02 7.04
CA GLU A 188 -11.10 10.04 7.36
C GLU A 188 -11.41 10.00 8.85
N LEU A 189 -10.39 10.05 9.71
CA LEU A 189 -10.58 10.15 11.16
C LEU A 189 -11.28 11.44 11.56
N ARG A 190 -11.00 12.57 10.91
CA ARG A 190 -11.73 13.81 11.16
C ARG A 190 -13.20 13.72 10.74
N LYS A 191 -13.51 13.09 9.60
CA LYS A 191 -14.91 12.85 9.19
C LYS A 191 -15.64 11.98 10.21
N LEU A 192 -14.98 10.93 10.72
CA LEU A 192 -15.51 10.08 11.77
C LEU A 192 -15.80 10.89 13.05
N ALA A 193 -14.89 11.80 13.42
CA ALA A 193 -15.06 12.68 14.57
C ALA A 193 -16.23 13.67 14.40
N VAL A 194 -16.43 14.23 13.21
CA VAL A 194 -17.61 15.08 12.91
C VAL A 194 -18.90 14.28 13.09
N LYS A 195 -18.96 13.06 12.52
CA LYS A 195 -20.11 12.18 12.68
C LYS A 195 -20.39 11.85 14.15
N TYR A 196 -19.36 11.61 14.95
CA TYR A 196 -19.48 11.36 16.37
C TYR A 196 -19.99 12.57 17.16
N LYS A 197 -19.59 13.79 16.78
CA LYS A 197 -20.11 15.03 17.36
C LYS A 197 -21.61 15.20 17.08
N GLU A 198 -22.08 14.77 15.91
CA GLU A 198 -23.50 14.81 15.52
C GLU A 198 -24.32 13.68 16.16
N ASP A 199 -23.75 12.48 16.26
CA ASP A 199 -24.36 11.29 16.85
C ASP A 199 -23.36 10.54 17.75
N PRO A 200 -23.39 10.80 19.07
CA PRO A 200 -22.51 10.11 20.02
C PRO A 200 -22.75 8.60 20.14
N THR A 201 -23.86 8.07 19.60
CA THR A 201 -24.15 6.63 19.60
C THR A 201 -23.58 5.92 18.38
N CYS A 202 -23.01 6.66 17.42
CA CYS A 202 -22.48 6.06 16.21
C CYS A 202 -21.31 5.09 16.51
N ASN A 203 -21.23 4.03 15.72
CA ASN A 203 -20.10 3.11 15.82
C ASN A 203 -18.82 3.80 15.36
N LEU A 204 -17.85 3.95 16.28
CA LEU A 204 -16.51 4.46 15.99
C LEU A 204 -15.54 3.36 15.55
N GLU A 205 -15.83 2.09 15.85
CA GLU A 205 -14.91 0.99 15.55
C GLU A 205 -14.86 0.70 14.05
N HIS A 206 -13.66 0.83 13.48
CA HIS A 206 -13.42 0.68 12.04
C HIS A 206 -12.04 0.11 11.76
N LYS A 207 -11.94 -0.57 10.62
CA LYS A 207 -10.67 -0.97 10.00
C LYS A 207 -10.60 -0.28 8.65
N PHE A 208 -9.64 0.61 8.45
CA PHE A 208 -9.46 1.35 7.20
C PHE A 208 -8.15 0.99 6.52
N PHE A 209 -8.13 0.98 5.20
CA PHE A 209 -6.88 0.89 4.46
C PHE A 209 -6.86 1.81 3.25
N SER A 210 -5.66 2.10 2.77
CA SER A 210 -5.44 2.75 1.48
C SER A 210 -4.24 2.14 0.78
N ILE A 211 -4.27 2.10 -0.55
CA ILE A 211 -3.11 1.79 -1.38
C ILE A 211 -3.08 2.84 -2.48
N ASP A 212 -2.13 3.75 -2.43
CA ASP A 212 -2.03 4.79 -3.44
C ASP A 212 -0.62 5.36 -3.56
N ARG A 213 -0.39 6.08 -4.65
CA ARG A 213 0.88 6.72 -4.97
C ARG A 213 1.17 7.90 -4.05
N VAL A 214 2.43 8.01 -3.64
CA VAL A 214 3.01 9.06 -2.80
C VAL A 214 4.31 9.56 -3.45
N PHE A 215 4.75 10.75 -3.05
CA PHE A 215 5.84 11.47 -3.70
C PHE A 215 6.84 12.00 -2.68
N ARG A 216 8.12 11.66 -2.84
CA ARG A 216 9.20 12.12 -1.97
C ARG A 216 10.33 12.67 -2.80
N ASN A 217 10.92 13.77 -2.36
CA ASN A 217 12.05 14.39 -3.05
C ASN A 217 13.37 13.69 -2.71
N GLU A 218 13.36 12.36 -2.72
CA GLU A 218 14.54 11.54 -2.48
C GLU A 218 15.37 11.40 -3.77
N THR A 219 16.69 11.24 -3.60
CA THR A 219 17.56 11.01 -4.75
C THR A 219 17.26 9.64 -5.37
N LEU A 220 17.03 9.60 -6.68
CA LEU A 220 16.72 8.36 -7.40
C LEU A 220 17.92 7.40 -7.37
N ASP A 221 17.72 6.22 -6.80
CA ASP A 221 18.72 5.15 -6.79
C ASP A 221 18.07 3.78 -7.12
N ALA A 222 18.77 2.67 -6.85
CA ALA A 222 18.26 1.32 -7.12
C ALA A 222 17.15 0.88 -6.13
N THR A 223 16.95 1.62 -5.06
CA THR A 223 16.10 1.32 -3.89
C THR A 223 15.04 2.40 -3.62
N HIS A 224 15.24 3.62 -4.09
CA HIS A 224 14.40 4.80 -3.86
C HIS A 224 13.90 5.39 -5.18
N LEU A 225 12.59 5.61 -5.25
CA LEU A 225 11.91 6.32 -6.34
C LEU A 225 11.31 7.62 -5.80
N ALA A 226 11.28 8.65 -6.65
CA ALA A 226 10.62 9.91 -6.33
C ALA A 226 9.09 9.76 -6.18
N GLU A 227 8.53 8.72 -6.79
CA GLU A 227 7.14 8.31 -6.61
C GLU A 227 7.05 6.79 -6.46
N PHE A 228 6.23 6.33 -5.52
CA PHE A 228 6.00 4.91 -5.24
C PHE A 228 4.62 4.74 -4.58
N HIS A 229 4.17 3.50 -4.41
CA HIS A 229 2.87 3.21 -3.82
C HIS A 229 3.01 2.84 -2.35
N GLN A 230 2.25 3.52 -1.49
CA GLN A 230 2.19 3.22 -0.07
C GLN A 230 0.88 2.48 0.25
N ILE A 231 1.01 1.37 0.94
CA ILE A 231 -0.08 0.69 1.65
C ILE A 231 -0.12 1.27 3.05
N GLU A 232 -1.31 1.64 3.52
CA GLU A 232 -1.53 2.01 4.91
C GLU A 232 -2.78 1.30 5.44
N GLY A 233 -2.68 0.73 6.63
CA GLY A 233 -3.77 0.14 7.37
C GLY A 233 -3.94 0.81 8.73
N VAL A 234 -5.19 0.95 9.15
CA VAL A 234 -5.59 1.68 10.36
C VAL A 234 -6.70 0.91 11.06
N VAL A 235 -6.57 0.72 12.37
CA VAL A 235 -7.62 0.12 13.21
C VAL A 235 -8.02 1.09 14.30
N VAL A 236 -9.30 1.39 14.38
CA VAL A 236 -9.92 2.28 15.36
C VAL A 236 -10.73 1.41 16.31
N SER A 237 -10.38 1.36 17.59
CA SER A 237 -11.15 0.65 18.62
C SER A 237 -10.80 1.13 20.02
N LYS A 238 -11.76 1.05 20.95
CA LYS A 238 -11.53 1.34 22.37
C LYS A 238 -10.72 0.26 23.09
N LYS A 239 -10.63 -0.95 22.50
CA LYS A 239 -9.94 -2.11 23.07
C LYS A 239 -8.58 -2.37 22.42
N ALA A 240 -8.22 -1.59 21.39
CA ALA A 240 -6.98 -1.74 20.67
C ALA A 240 -5.77 -1.43 21.58
N ASN A 241 -4.69 -2.18 21.40
CA ASN A 241 -3.45 -2.03 22.14
C ASN A 241 -2.27 -2.50 21.27
N LEU A 242 -1.05 -2.37 21.79
CA LEU A 242 0.17 -2.71 21.05
C LEU A 242 0.23 -4.20 20.65
N SER A 243 -0.26 -5.10 21.50
CA SER A 243 -0.29 -6.54 21.19
C SER A 243 -1.24 -6.83 20.02
N GLU A 244 -2.37 -6.13 19.96
CA GLU A 244 -3.31 -6.24 18.83
C GLU A 244 -2.64 -5.78 17.52
N LEU A 245 -1.91 -4.65 17.54
CA LEU A 245 -1.14 -4.18 16.38
C LEU A 245 -0.13 -5.24 15.90
N MET A 246 0.65 -5.80 16.83
CA MET A 246 1.62 -6.86 16.49
C MET A 246 0.95 -8.11 15.91
N SER A 247 -0.23 -8.48 16.43
CA SER A 247 -1.01 -9.62 15.93
C SER A 247 -1.56 -9.39 14.52
N ILE A 248 -2.12 -8.21 14.26
CA ILE A 248 -2.59 -7.80 12.94
C ILE A 248 -1.42 -7.82 11.93
N LEU A 249 -0.26 -7.28 12.31
CA LEU A 249 0.92 -7.27 11.47
C LEU A 249 1.42 -8.68 11.16
N LYS A 250 1.51 -9.56 12.17
CA LYS A 250 1.86 -10.98 11.94
C LYS A 250 0.91 -11.65 10.96
N THR A 251 -0.39 -11.43 11.11
CA THR A 251 -1.43 -11.99 10.22
C THR A 251 -1.32 -11.45 8.80
N PHE A 252 -1.12 -10.14 8.65
CA PHE A 252 -0.94 -9.49 7.35
C PHE A 252 0.32 -10.01 6.64
N TYR A 253 1.47 -9.99 7.32
CA TYR A 253 2.74 -10.44 6.74
C TYR A 253 2.73 -11.93 6.40
N HIS A 254 2.12 -12.77 7.24
CA HIS A 254 1.94 -14.19 6.93
C HIS A 254 1.08 -14.38 5.66
N SER A 255 -0.01 -13.62 5.51
CA SER A 255 -0.91 -13.69 4.34
C SER A 255 -0.23 -13.31 3.02
N ILE A 256 0.87 -12.55 3.08
CA ILE A 256 1.67 -12.15 1.92
C ILE A 256 2.95 -12.98 1.78
N GLY A 257 3.14 -14.03 2.57
CA GLY A 257 4.27 -14.97 2.47
C GLY A 257 5.54 -14.56 3.23
N ILE A 258 5.44 -13.64 4.19
CA ILE A 258 6.55 -13.24 5.08
C ILE A 258 6.25 -13.76 6.49
N GLU A 259 6.79 -14.94 6.81
CA GLU A 259 6.51 -15.63 8.08
C GLU A 259 7.31 -15.09 9.27
N ASN A 260 8.57 -14.73 9.03
CA ASN A 260 9.49 -14.31 10.07
C ASN A 260 9.57 -12.79 10.13
N ILE A 261 8.82 -12.18 11.05
CA ILE A 261 8.89 -10.74 11.33
C ILE A 261 9.41 -10.45 12.75
N ARG A 262 10.15 -9.34 12.88
CA ARG A 262 10.63 -8.76 14.14
C ARG A 262 10.20 -7.31 14.24
N PHE A 263 10.04 -6.83 15.46
CA PHE A 263 9.67 -5.46 15.75
C PHE A 263 10.84 -4.77 16.45
N LYS A 264 11.14 -3.54 16.02
CA LYS A 264 12.17 -2.70 16.62
C LYS A 264 11.52 -1.38 17.02
N PRO A 265 11.68 -0.92 18.28
CA PRO A 265 11.20 0.41 18.68
C PRO A 265 11.73 1.49 17.74
N ALA A 266 10.85 2.41 17.37
CA ALA A 266 11.15 3.49 16.44
C ALA A 266 10.56 4.80 16.95
N TYR A 267 10.73 5.87 16.17
CA TYR A 267 10.12 7.16 16.42
C TYR A 267 9.34 7.59 15.18
N ASN A 268 8.05 7.90 15.34
CA ASN A 268 7.32 8.73 14.38
C ASN A 268 6.63 9.86 15.15
N PRO A 269 6.56 11.09 14.61
CA PRO A 269 5.96 12.23 15.31
C PRO A 269 4.50 12.00 15.73
N TYR A 270 3.76 11.20 14.97
CA TYR A 270 2.33 10.97 15.13
C TYR A 270 1.97 9.67 15.84
N THR A 271 2.95 8.85 16.25
CA THR A 271 2.70 7.61 16.99
C THR A 271 3.52 7.46 18.26
N GLU A 272 2.88 7.02 19.34
CA GLU A 272 3.53 6.65 20.59
C GLU A 272 2.72 5.52 21.28
N PRO A 273 3.27 4.30 21.41
CA PRO A 273 4.58 3.83 20.92
C PRO A 273 4.63 3.62 19.39
N SER A 274 5.86 3.59 18.84
CA SER A 274 6.15 3.32 17.43
C SER A 274 7.08 2.10 17.26
N MET A 275 6.93 1.35 16.17
CA MET A 275 7.81 0.24 15.82
C MET A 275 8.03 0.08 14.30
N GLU A 276 9.28 -0.12 13.92
CA GLU A 276 9.68 -0.65 12.62
C GLU A 276 9.42 -2.16 12.58
N ILE A 277 9.02 -2.67 11.41
CA ILE A 277 8.86 -4.10 11.15
C ILE A 277 9.98 -4.58 10.24
N TYR A 278 10.69 -5.62 10.65
CA TYR A 278 11.74 -6.28 9.88
C TYR A 278 11.28 -7.66 9.47
N GLY A 279 11.39 -7.99 8.18
CA GLY A 279 11.16 -9.32 7.63
C GLY A 279 12.49 -9.99 7.27
N TYR A 280 12.58 -11.31 7.44
CA TYR A 280 13.77 -12.06 7.01
C TYR A 280 13.75 -12.32 5.51
N HIS A 281 14.77 -11.84 4.79
CA HIS A 281 14.92 -12.06 3.35
C HIS A 281 15.67 -13.37 3.08
N PRO A 282 15.05 -14.42 2.50
CA PRO A 282 15.67 -15.74 2.36
C PRO A 282 16.89 -15.75 1.42
N ILE A 283 16.87 -14.96 0.34
CA ILE A 283 17.98 -14.87 -0.62
C ILE A 283 19.16 -14.07 -0.08
N LEU A 284 18.91 -12.86 0.44
CA LEU A 284 19.95 -11.99 1.02
C LEU A 284 20.44 -12.48 2.40
N LYS A 285 19.73 -13.45 3.00
CA LYS A 285 19.98 -14.01 4.33
C LYS A 285 20.10 -12.95 5.44
N THR A 286 19.39 -11.84 5.29
CA THR A 286 19.44 -10.69 6.19
C THR A 286 18.05 -10.21 6.59
N TRP A 287 17.96 -9.49 7.70
CA TRP A 287 16.73 -8.82 8.13
C TRP A 287 16.62 -7.47 7.41
N THR A 288 15.50 -7.25 6.72
CA THR A 288 15.24 -6.02 5.98
C THR A 288 13.99 -5.33 6.52
N GLU A 289 14.01 -4.01 6.61
CA GLU A 289 12.84 -3.22 6.98
C GLU A 289 11.75 -3.37 5.91
N VAL A 290 10.59 -3.89 6.33
CA VAL A 290 9.44 -4.15 5.46
C VAL A 290 8.26 -3.22 5.73
N GLY A 291 8.28 -2.46 6.82
CA GLY A 291 7.27 -1.44 7.11
C GLY A 291 7.49 -0.74 8.44
N ASN A 292 6.61 0.21 8.75
CA ASN A 292 6.60 0.98 9.99
C ASN A 292 5.16 1.02 10.56
N SER A 293 5.02 1.17 11.87
CA SER A 293 3.73 1.17 12.56
C SER A 293 3.79 1.87 13.91
N GLY A 294 2.63 2.11 14.50
CA GLY A 294 2.51 2.61 15.86
C GLY A 294 1.08 2.90 16.29
N VAL A 295 0.94 3.47 17.48
CA VAL A 295 -0.33 3.90 18.07
C VAL A 295 -0.46 5.40 17.94
N PHE A 296 -1.50 5.93 17.29
CA PHE A 296 -1.63 7.37 17.09
C PHE A 296 -1.74 8.13 18.40
N ARG A 297 -1.07 9.28 18.42
CA ARG A 297 -0.96 10.16 19.58
C ARG A 297 -2.31 10.78 19.99
N PRO A 298 -2.55 11.00 21.29
CA PRO A 298 -3.77 11.66 21.76
C PRO A 298 -3.89 13.11 21.26
N GLU A 299 -2.78 13.83 21.09
CA GLU A 299 -2.76 15.20 20.55
C GLU A 299 -3.26 15.28 19.12
N MET A 300 -3.13 14.20 18.35
CA MET A 300 -3.71 14.08 17.02
C MET A 300 -5.21 13.77 17.13
N LEU A 301 -5.58 12.69 17.82
CA LEU A 301 -6.94 12.15 17.82
C LEU A 301 -7.95 13.05 18.54
N GLN A 302 -7.61 13.58 19.71
CA GLN A 302 -8.53 14.39 20.50
C GLN A 302 -8.76 15.76 19.86
N THR A 303 -7.75 16.31 19.16
CA THR A 303 -7.91 17.53 18.36
C THR A 303 -8.90 17.33 17.21
N TYR A 304 -9.05 16.10 16.70
CA TYR A 304 -10.09 15.80 15.70
C TYR A 304 -11.50 15.86 16.29
N GLY A 305 -11.63 15.74 17.62
CA GLY A 305 -12.90 15.58 18.34
C GLY A 305 -13.26 14.12 18.63
N LEU A 306 -12.30 13.18 18.53
CA LEU A 306 -12.52 11.79 18.93
C LEU A 306 -12.43 11.66 20.46
N PRO A 307 -13.16 10.70 21.07
CA PRO A 307 -13.15 10.54 22.52
C PRO A 307 -11.79 10.00 23.01
N ALA A 308 -11.41 10.39 24.23
CA ALA A 308 -10.09 10.11 24.80
C ALA A 308 -9.82 8.60 25.06
N ASP A 309 -10.87 7.78 25.16
CA ASP A 309 -10.77 6.33 25.33
C ASP A 309 -10.61 5.57 24.00
N LEU A 310 -10.58 6.27 22.86
CA LEU A 310 -10.41 5.67 21.55
C LEU A 310 -8.92 5.51 21.23
N VAL A 311 -8.53 4.29 20.85
CA VAL A 311 -7.18 3.98 20.40
C VAL A 311 -7.21 3.76 18.89
N VAL A 312 -6.23 4.36 18.19
CA VAL A 312 -6.05 4.15 16.76
C VAL A 312 -4.67 3.58 16.49
N LEU A 313 -4.62 2.40 15.89
CA LEU A 313 -3.40 1.72 15.46
C LEU A 313 -3.18 2.01 13.98
N GLY A 314 -1.96 2.31 13.57
CA GLY A 314 -1.59 2.54 12.17
C GLY A 314 -0.34 1.77 11.77
N TRP A 315 -0.29 1.31 10.53
CA TRP A 315 0.93 0.77 9.91
C TRP A 315 0.95 1.06 8.42
N GLY A 316 2.15 1.11 7.86
CA GLY A 316 2.34 1.27 6.44
C GLY A 316 3.61 0.60 5.93
N LEU A 317 3.60 0.35 4.63
CA LEU A 317 4.71 -0.21 3.88
C LEU A 317 4.60 0.23 2.41
N SER A 318 5.72 0.19 1.67
CA SER A 318 5.65 0.34 0.22
C SER A 318 5.11 -0.94 -0.43
N VAL A 319 4.48 -0.81 -1.59
CA VAL A 319 4.10 -1.97 -2.42
C VAL A 319 5.33 -2.56 -3.11
N GLU A 320 6.26 -1.69 -3.49
CA GLU A 320 7.42 -2.02 -4.30
C GLU A 320 8.40 -2.94 -3.57
N ARG A 321 8.71 -2.68 -2.28
CA ARG A 321 9.67 -3.52 -1.53
C ARG A 321 9.20 -4.99 -1.41
N PRO A 322 7.97 -5.31 -0.95
CA PRO A 322 7.48 -6.68 -0.98
C PRO A 322 7.42 -7.28 -2.39
N THR A 323 7.05 -6.48 -3.41
CA THR A 323 7.02 -6.93 -4.80
C THR A 323 8.40 -7.35 -5.28
N MET A 324 9.44 -6.59 -4.94
CA MET A 324 10.84 -6.93 -5.22
C MET A 324 11.24 -8.25 -4.57
N ILE A 325 10.89 -8.45 -3.29
CA ILE A 325 11.20 -9.69 -2.55
C ILE A 325 10.46 -10.89 -3.15
N MET A 326 9.17 -10.76 -3.46
CA MET A 326 8.35 -11.86 -4.00
C MET A 326 8.76 -12.27 -5.40
N HIS A 327 9.22 -11.32 -6.23
CA HIS A 327 9.61 -11.55 -7.62
C HIS A 327 11.12 -11.62 -7.84
N ASN A 328 11.94 -11.60 -6.77
CA ASN A 328 13.40 -11.61 -6.82
C ASN A 328 13.99 -10.51 -7.72
N VAL A 329 13.46 -9.29 -7.63
CA VAL A 329 13.93 -8.13 -8.39
C VAL A 329 14.85 -7.29 -7.52
N SER A 330 16.04 -6.95 -8.03
CA SER A 330 17.06 -6.19 -7.28
C SER A 330 17.03 -4.68 -7.54
N ASP A 331 16.37 -4.21 -8.61
CA ASP A 331 16.31 -2.79 -8.96
C ASP A 331 14.85 -2.34 -9.15
N ILE A 332 14.41 -1.43 -8.28
CA ILE A 332 13.02 -0.93 -8.26
C ILE A 332 12.61 -0.24 -9.58
N ARG A 333 13.58 0.33 -10.32
CA ARG A 333 13.34 1.03 -11.59
C ARG A 333 12.96 0.08 -12.73
N THR A 334 13.18 -1.22 -12.52
CA THR A 334 12.74 -2.27 -13.44
C THR A 334 11.30 -2.72 -13.17
N LEU A 335 10.71 -2.31 -12.03
CA LEU A 335 9.31 -2.59 -11.70
C LEU A 335 8.37 -1.47 -12.13
N PHE A 336 8.82 -0.22 -12.10
CA PHE A 336 7.97 0.94 -12.32
C PHE A 336 8.73 2.07 -13.00
N GLY A 337 8.10 2.71 -13.99
CA GLY A 337 8.63 3.86 -14.73
C GLY A 337 8.76 3.64 -16.24
N PRO A 338 9.20 4.66 -17.00
CA PRO A 338 9.24 4.62 -18.48
C PRO A 338 10.27 3.62 -19.03
N LYS A 339 11.23 3.19 -18.20
CA LYS A 339 12.21 2.16 -18.55
C LYS A 339 11.71 0.74 -18.31
N PHE A 340 10.51 0.58 -17.73
CA PHE A 340 9.90 -0.72 -17.54
C PHE A 340 9.78 -1.44 -18.88
N LYS A 341 10.44 -2.59 -18.97
CA LYS A 341 10.28 -3.52 -20.08
C LYS A 341 9.62 -4.76 -19.54
N LEU A 342 8.46 -5.11 -20.09
CA LEU A 342 7.93 -6.45 -19.98
C LEU A 342 9.02 -7.38 -20.54
N LEU A 343 9.62 -8.22 -19.69
CA LEU A 343 10.60 -9.20 -20.16
C LEU A 343 9.87 -10.20 -21.06
N ASN A 344 10.26 -10.19 -22.34
CA ASN A 344 9.83 -10.93 -23.52
C ASN A 344 8.76 -12.04 -23.32
N CYS A 345 7.65 -11.87 -24.07
CA CYS A 345 6.92 -12.98 -24.69
C CYS A 345 7.80 -13.71 -25.72
#